data_AF-A0A354DM61-F1
#
_entry.id   AF-A0A354DM61-F1
#
_cell.length_a   1.000
_cell.length_b   1.000
_cell.length_c   1.000
_cell.angle_alpha   90.00
_cell.angle_beta   90.00
_cell.angle_gamma   90.00
#
_symmetry.space_group_name_H-M   'P 1'
#
loop_
_entity.id
_entity.type
_entity.pdbx_description
1 polymer ?
#
loop_
_entity_poly.entity_id
_entity_poly.type
_entity_poly.pdbx_seq_one_letter_code
_entity_poly.pdbx_strand_id
1 'polypeptide(L)'
;MKKVILFLVDSLMPEILDDCRRHRTVPALNFLIERGKFWPDCVTVFPTMTASVDSSLLTGVYPDRHKVPGLVWYDPEKKEIINYINGLSTVWKLGIGKCARNVITNLNEVHLSKEVTTLFEELADRGKTSASINAIIHRGHKKHRVKLPFLLQVATRFQSYEDISGPEVLTLGALLDTDLNQQIPAHLQRATKMYGINDEYAVHVTRLLIQSGDQPDFILCYLPDNDHEVHRKNPAHAEAALIKVDHHLQEILNTFSSWDEAIEECVFIVISDHGQTRIGKSRREFNIDLDVLLHSFSMVELGEQPNHHDVVVCNNERSAYVYPLKPEIEKQLIDKLAADS
;
A
#
# COMPACT_ATOMS: atom_id res chain seq x y z
N MET A 1 18.53 -20.63 12.16
CA MET A 1 17.22 -20.53 11.48
C MET A 1 17.38 -19.43 10.45
N LYS A 2 16.96 -19.66 9.19
CA LYS A 2 17.10 -18.63 8.14
C LYS A 2 16.24 -17.41 8.48
N LYS A 3 16.73 -16.22 8.13
CA LYS A 3 15.97 -14.98 8.18
C LYS A 3 14.99 -14.93 7.01
N VAL A 4 13.94 -14.13 7.08
CA VAL A 4 12.96 -14.00 5.99
C VAL A 4 12.94 -12.57 5.48
N ILE A 5 13.02 -12.39 4.16
CA ILE A 5 12.86 -11.09 3.51
C ILE A 5 11.71 -11.23 2.50
N LEU A 6 10.63 -10.50 2.76
CA LEU A 6 9.48 -10.41 1.88
C LEU A 6 9.54 -9.09 1.11
N PHE A 7 9.54 -9.20 -0.21
CA PHE A 7 9.38 -8.09 -1.14
C PHE A 7 7.93 -8.02 -1.59
N LEU A 8 7.25 -6.93 -1.22
CA LEU A 8 5.93 -6.60 -1.74
C LEU A 8 6.14 -5.65 -2.92
N VAL A 9 6.06 -6.19 -4.14
CA VAL A 9 6.20 -5.44 -5.39
C VAL A 9 4.82 -5.04 -5.86
N ASP A 10 4.53 -3.74 -5.85
CA ASP A 10 3.23 -3.23 -6.23
C ASP A 10 2.95 -3.50 -7.73
N SER A 11 1.80 -4.09 -8.06
CA SER A 11 1.40 -4.38 -9.45
C SER A 11 2.35 -5.28 -10.27
N LEU A 12 2.93 -6.32 -9.65
CA LEU A 12 3.70 -7.37 -10.33
C LEU A 12 2.79 -8.39 -11.04
N MET A 13 2.72 -8.32 -12.36
CA MET A 13 1.88 -9.21 -13.20
C MET A 13 2.66 -10.42 -13.73
N PRO A 14 2.15 -11.66 -13.57
CA PRO A 14 2.82 -12.89 -14.02
C PRO A 14 3.19 -12.90 -15.51
N GLU A 15 2.34 -12.36 -16.38
CA GLU A 15 2.56 -12.37 -17.83
C GLU A 15 3.78 -11.53 -18.23
N ILE A 16 4.01 -10.42 -17.53
CA ILE A 16 5.16 -9.54 -17.75
C ILE A 16 6.44 -10.20 -17.23
N LEU A 17 6.35 -10.89 -16.09
CA LEU A 17 7.46 -11.68 -15.56
C LEU A 17 7.88 -12.78 -16.53
N ASP A 18 6.93 -13.53 -17.09
CA ASP A 18 7.23 -14.58 -18.05
C ASP A 18 7.83 -14.04 -19.37
N ASP A 19 7.38 -12.87 -19.84
CA ASP A 19 8.02 -12.22 -21.00
C ASP A 19 9.46 -11.79 -20.70
N CYS A 20 9.68 -11.13 -19.56
CA CYS A 20 11.01 -10.70 -19.13
C CYS A 20 11.97 -11.90 -18.95
N ARG A 21 11.47 -13.02 -18.43
CA ARG A 21 12.25 -14.27 -18.30
C ARG A 21 12.63 -14.85 -19.66
N ARG A 22 11.70 -14.88 -20.63
CA ARG A 22 12.01 -15.31 -22.01
C ARG A 22 13.11 -14.45 -22.65
N HIS A 23 13.10 -13.14 -22.38
CA HIS A 23 14.12 -12.20 -22.85
C HIS A 23 15.38 -12.14 -21.98
N ARG A 24 15.44 -12.88 -20.87
CA ARG A 24 16.55 -12.92 -19.90
C ARG A 24 16.93 -11.56 -19.34
N THR A 25 15.93 -10.71 -19.07
CA THR A 25 16.13 -9.35 -18.56
C THR A 25 15.95 -9.23 -17.05
N VAL A 26 15.53 -10.31 -16.37
CA VAL A 26 15.27 -10.36 -14.91
C VAL A 26 16.07 -11.48 -14.22
N PRO A 27 17.41 -11.38 -14.19
CA PRO A 27 18.26 -12.46 -13.68
C PRO A 27 18.07 -12.77 -12.19
N ALA A 28 17.77 -11.80 -11.32
CA ALA A 28 17.58 -12.07 -9.89
C ALA A 28 16.28 -12.85 -9.64
N LEU A 29 15.18 -12.42 -10.23
CA LEU A 29 13.90 -13.15 -10.18
C LEU A 29 14.05 -14.54 -10.78
N ASN A 30 14.73 -14.67 -11.92
CA ASN A 30 14.96 -15.98 -12.52
C ASN A 30 15.81 -16.90 -11.62
N PHE A 31 16.86 -16.37 -10.98
CA PHE A 31 17.66 -17.11 -10.01
C PHE A 31 16.82 -17.63 -8.83
N LEU A 32 15.97 -16.78 -8.25
CA LEU A 32 15.07 -17.16 -7.15
C LEU A 32 14.06 -18.22 -7.58
N ILE A 33 13.50 -18.12 -8.79
CA ILE A 33 12.55 -19.10 -9.33
C ILE A 33 13.23 -20.46 -9.55
N GLU A 34 14.42 -20.48 -10.18
CA GLU A 34 15.14 -21.72 -10.49
C GLU A 34 15.58 -22.50 -9.23
N ARG A 35 15.80 -21.81 -8.12
CA ARG A 35 16.21 -22.40 -6.83
C ARG A 35 15.09 -22.42 -5.78
N GLY A 36 13.87 -22.03 -6.18
CA GLY A 36 12.74 -21.85 -5.30
C GLY A 36 11.45 -22.42 -5.88
N LYS A 37 10.35 -21.70 -5.65
CA LYS A 37 9.03 -22.04 -6.16
C LYS A 37 8.36 -20.79 -6.70
N PHE A 38 7.61 -20.97 -7.78
CA PHE A 38 6.84 -19.91 -8.44
C PHE A 38 5.39 -20.32 -8.54
N TRP A 39 4.50 -19.41 -8.15
CA TRP A 39 3.05 -19.57 -8.21
C TRP A 39 2.45 -18.40 -9.00
N PRO A 40 2.06 -18.60 -10.26
CA PRO A 40 1.51 -17.52 -11.10
C PRO A 40 0.05 -17.20 -10.76
N ASP A 41 -0.71 -18.17 -10.26
CA ASP A 41 -2.17 -18.08 -10.11
C ASP A 41 -2.60 -17.65 -8.68
N CYS A 42 -1.89 -16.69 -8.09
CA CYS A 42 -2.24 -16.13 -6.79
C CYS A 42 -3.44 -15.17 -6.91
N VAL A 43 -4.41 -15.31 -6.01
CA VAL A 43 -5.63 -14.48 -6.00
C VAL A 43 -5.61 -13.56 -4.78
N THR A 44 -5.75 -12.26 -5.03
CA THR A 44 -5.84 -11.23 -4.00
C THR A 44 -7.27 -11.08 -3.47
N VAL A 45 -7.43 -10.32 -2.40
CA VAL A 45 -8.74 -10.04 -1.78
C VAL A 45 -9.57 -9.04 -2.58
N PHE A 46 -10.87 -9.00 -2.32
CA PHE A 46 -11.76 -7.96 -2.86
C PHE A 46 -12.14 -6.95 -1.76
N PRO A 47 -12.12 -5.63 -2.04
CA PRO A 47 -11.69 -5.03 -3.31
C PRO A 47 -10.17 -5.01 -3.44
N THR A 48 -9.70 -5.00 -4.70
CA THR A 48 -8.27 -4.99 -5.06
C THR A 48 -7.68 -3.59 -4.90
N MET A 49 -7.71 -3.08 -3.68
CA MET A 49 -7.23 -1.73 -3.31
C MET A 49 -6.15 -1.86 -2.26
N THR A 50 -5.01 -1.19 -2.44
CA THR A 50 -3.79 -1.32 -1.60
C THR A 50 -4.08 -1.35 -0.09
N ALA A 51 -4.85 -0.39 0.46
CA ALA A 51 -5.16 -0.40 1.90
C ALA A 51 -5.94 -1.63 2.39
N SER A 52 -6.84 -2.16 1.57
CA SER A 52 -7.62 -3.38 1.87
C SER A 52 -6.74 -4.62 1.72
N VAL A 53 -5.98 -4.69 0.62
CA VAL A 53 -5.10 -5.80 0.28
C VAL A 53 -3.97 -5.93 1.31
N ASP A 54 -3.26 -4.85 1.61
CA ASP A 54 -2.16 -4.86 2.59
C ASP A 54 -2.65 -5.22 3.99
N SER A 55 -3.86 -4.78 4.35
CA SER A 55 -4.48 -5.17 5.61
C SER A 55 -4.74 -6.66 5.65
N SER A 56 -5.28 -7.24 4.58
CA SER A 56 -5.49 -8.69 4.47
C SER A 56 -4.17 -9.46 4.46
N LEU A 57 -3.18 -8.98 3.73
CA LEU A 57 -1.85 -9.59 3.63
C LEU A 57 -1.18 -9.68 5.01
N LEU A 58 -1.25 -8.60 5.80
CA LEU A 58 -0.57 -8.55 7.09
C LEU A 58 -1.39 -9.07 8.26
N THR A 59 -2.70 -9.29 8.11
CA THR A 59 -3.52 -9.87 9.19
C THR A 59 -3.97 -11.30 8.92
N GLY A 60 -3.84 -11.78 7.68
CA GLY A 60 -4.28 -13.11 7.25
C GLY A 60 -5.80 -13.29 7.25
N VAL A 61 -6.57 -12.20 7.26
CA VAL A 61 -8.04 -12.21 7.26
C VAL A 61 -8.59 -11.27 6.19
N TYR A 62 -9.87 -11.39 5.85
CA TYR A 62 -10.52 -10.55 4.84
C TYR A 62 -11.05 -9.22 5.43
N PRO A 63 -11.49 -8.26 4.57
CA PRO A 63 -11.96 -6.94 5.02
C PRO A 63 -13.16 -6.94 5.97
N ASP A 64 -13.98 -7.99 5.94
CA ASP A 64 -15.07 -8.19 6.90
C ASP A 64 -14.55 -8.34 8.35
N ARG A 65 -13.30 -8.77 8.53
CA ARG A 65 -12.66 -8.94 9.84
C ARG A 65 -11.71 -7.81 10.20
N HIS A 66 -10.80 -7.42 9.29
CA HIS A 66 -9.83 -6.35 9.59
C HIS A 66 -10.42 -4.94 9.49
N LYS A 67 -11.63 -4.79 8.93
CA LYS A 67 -12.43 -3.54 8.89
C LYS A 67 -11.83 -2.37 8.09
N VAL A 68 -10.91 -2.65 7.17
CA VAL A 68 -10.38 -1.65 6.21
C VAL A 68 -10.93 -2.00 4.82
N PRO A 69 -12.09 -1.47 4.42
CA PRO A 69 -12.77 -1.94 3.22
C PRO A 69 -12.12 -1.45 1.91
N GLY A 70 -11.44 -0.31 1.91
CA GLY A 70 -10.83 0.25 0.69
C GLY A 70 -10.04 1.53 0.95
N LEU A 71 -9.66 2.24 -0.11
CA LEU A 71 -8.97 3.53 -0.04
C LEU A 71 -9.89 4.68 0.39
N VAL A 72 -11.16 4.62 -0.03
CA VAL A 72 -12.19 5.61 0.30
C VAL A 72 -13.42 4.89 0.84
N TRP A 73 -13.88 5.25 2.03
CA TRP A 73 -15.07 4.63 2.62
C TRP A 73 -15.72 5.58 3.62
N TYR A 74 -16.97 5.32 3.97
CA TYR A 74 -17.73 6.14 4.91
C TYR A 74 -17.82 5.44 6.26
N ASP A 75 -17.42 6.14 7.32
CA ASP A 75 -17.60 5.72 8.71
C ASP A 75 -18.98 6.22 9.19
N PRO A 76 -19.99 5.34 9.32
CA PRO A 76 -21.34 5.75 9.70
C PRO A 76 -21.44 6.20 11.17
N GLU A 77 -20.54 5.74 12.04
CA GLU A 77 -20.53 6.13 13.46
C GLU A 77 -20.02 7.56 13.62
N LYS A 78 -18.92 7.88 12.94
CA LYS A 78 -18.31 9.22 12.96
C LYS A 78 -18.91 10.18 11.93
N LYS A 79 -19.75 9.66 11.03
CA LYS A 79 -20.37 10.39 9.92
C LYS A 79 -19.33 11.10 9.05
N GLU A 80 -18.25 10.41 8.71
CA GLU A 80 -17.17 10.99 7.93
C GLU A 80 -16.68 10.07 6.80
N ILE A 81 -16.27 10.69 5.70
CA ILE A 81 -15.55 9.99 4.64
C ILE A 81 -14.08 9.87 5.07
N ILE A 82 -13.62 8.63 5.12
CA ILE A 82 -12.23 8.24 5.29
C ILE A 82 -11.61 8.12 3.90
N ASN A 83 -10.43 8.71 3.74
CA ASN A 83 -9.66 8.68 2.50
C ASN A 83 -8.18 8.52 2.84
N TYR A 84 -7.56 7.48 2.27
CA TYR A 84 -6.14 7.15 2.42
C TYR A 84 -5.27 7.72 1.29
N ILE A 85 -5.45 9.01 0.99
CA ILE A 85 -4.73 9.77 -0.06
C ILE A 85 -5.06 9.27 -1.49
N ASN A 86 -6.31 8.86 -1.73
CA ASN A 86 -6.80 8.56 -3.07
C ASN A 86 -7.43 9.77 -3.76
N GLY A 87 -6.98 10.07 -4.98
CA GLY A 87 -7.50 11.14 -5.85
C GLY A 87 -7.10 12.56 -5.41
N LEU A 88 -6.28 13.26 -6.20
CA LEU A 88 -5.77 14.60 -5.86
C LEU A 88 -6.87 15.64 -5.57
N SER A 89 -7.94 15.66 -6.35
CA SER A 89 -9.08 16.57 -6.12
C SER A 89 -9.79 16.26 -4.80
N THR A 90 -9.96 14.97 -4.50
CA THR A 90 -10.58 14.46 -3.28
C THR A 90 -9.75 14.81 -2.05
N VAL A 91 -8.43 14.59 -2.11
CA VAL A 91 -7.50 14.95 -1.04
C VAL A 91 -7.49 16.45 -0.77
N TRP A 92 -7.56 17.27 -1.81
CA TRP A 92 -7.62 18.73 -1.63
C TRP A 92 -8.92 19.18 -0.96
N LYS A 93 -10.08 18.64 -1.37
CA LYS A 93 -11.40 18.97 -0.79
C LYS A 93 -11.58 18.46 0.64
N LEU A 94 -11.13 17.24 0.94
CA LEU A 94 -11.20 16.66 2.30
C LEU A 94 -10.14 17.23 3.25
N GLY A 95 -9.08 17.82 2.71
CA GLY A 95 -7.97 18.40 3.44
C GLY A 95 -6.77 17.46 3.54
N ILE A 96 -5.63 17.90 3.01
CA ILE A 96 -4.37 17.14 2.95
C ILE A 96 -3.94 16.62 4.33
N GLY A 97 -4.04 17.46 5.37
CA GLY A 97 -3.68 17.05 6.74
C GLY A 97 -4.55 15.92 7.29
N LYS A 98 -5.85 15.90 6.96
CA LYS A 98 -6.76 14.82 7.37
C LYS A 98 -6.40 13.52 6.67
N CYS A 99 -6.21 13.53 5.35
CA CYS A 99 -5.81 12.33 4.60
C CYS A 99 -4.43 11.82 5.03
N ALA A 100 -3.47 12.72 5.26
CA ALA A 100 -2.16 12.36 5.79
C ALA A 100 -2.24 11.69 7.16
N ARG A 101 -3.04 12.22 8.09
CA ARG A 101 -3.31 11.57 9.39
C ARG A 101 -3.96 10.20 9.21
N ASN A 102 -4.89 10.07 8.26
CA ASN A 102 -5.53 8.79 8.02
C ASN A 102 -4.54 7.71 7.62
N VAL A 103 -3.59 8.01 6.73
CA VAL A 103 -2.57 7.04 6.30
C VAL A 103 -1.50 6.82 7.35
N ILE A 104 -0.95 7.90 7.93
CA ILE A 104 0.20 7.81 8.85
C ILE A 104 -0.21 7.23 10.21
N THR A 105 -1.39 7.57 10.73
CA THR A 105 -1.79 7.23 12.09
C THR A 105 -3.06 6.38 12.11
N ASN A 106 -4.19 6.91 11.63
CA ASN A 106 -5.49 6.30 11.93
C ASN A 106 -5.65 4.91 11.28
N LEU A 107 -5.02 4.65 10.13
CA LEU A 107 -5.09 3.36 9.46
C LEU A 107 -4.67 2.22 10.41
N ASN A 108 -3.53 2.34 11.08
CA ASN A 108 -3.01 1.31 12.00
C ASN A 108 -3.61 1.40 13.40
N GLU A 109 -3.81 2.61 13.93
CA GLU A 109 -4.20 2.80 15.34
C GLU A 109 -5.71 2.71 15.59
N VAL A 110 -6.53 3.02 14.57
CA VAL A 110 -7.98 3.24 14.71
C VAL A 110 -8.79 2.36 13.76
N HIS A 111 -8.49 2.39 12.47
CA HIS A 111 -9.32 1.79 11.43
C HIS A 111 -9.10 0.28 11.28
N LEU A 112 -7.85 -0.16 11.36
CA LEU A 112 -7.52 -1.58 11.40
C LEU A 112 -8.05 -2.18 12.71
N SER A 113 -8.93 -3.18 12.60
CA SER A 113 -9.58 -3.80 13.76
C SER A 113 -8.59 -4.23 14.83
N LYS A 114 -8.93 -4.00 16.11
CA LYS A 114 -8.15 -4.45 17.27
C LYS A 114 -8.44 -5.91 17.65
N GLU A 115 -9.41 -6.54 16.99
CA GLU A 115 -9.77 -7.95 17.19
C GLU A 115 -8.92 -8.90 16.33
N VAL A 116 -8.03 -8.36 15.49
CA VAL A 116 -7.10 -9.12 14.66
C VAL A 116 -5.68 -8.65 14.95
N THR A 117 -4.73 -9.58 14.92
CA THR A 117 -3.30 -9.27 15.04
C THR A 117 -2.70 -9.10 13.66
N THR A 118 -1.67 -8.26 13.54
CA THR A 118 -0.80 -8.25 12.36
C THR A 118 0.28 -9.33 12.49
N LEU A 119 0.92 -9.65 11.37
CA LEU A 119 2.11 -10.49 11.31
C LEU A 119 3.22 -9.96 12.22
N PHE A 120 3.38 -8.64 12.34
CA PHE A 120 4.38 -8.03 13.21
C PHE A 120 4.08 -8.26 14.69
N GLU A 121 2.80 -8.14 15.10
CA GLU A 121 2.36 -8.45 16.46
C GLU A 121 2.60 -9.95 16.76
N GLU A 122 2.17 -10.85 15.87
CA GLU A 122 2.37 -12.29 16.01
C GLU A 122 3.85 -12.71 16.07
N LEU A 123 4.72 -12.05 15.31
CA LEU A 123 6.16 -12.31 15.35
C LEU A 123 6.76 -11.88 16.69
N ALA A 124 6.44 -10.68 17.14
CA ALA A 124 6.93 -10.15 18.40
C ALA A 124 6.45 -10.97 19.61
N ASP A 125 5.19 -11.41 19.63
CA ASP A 125 4.63 -12.29 20.66
C ASP A 125 5.33 -13.66 20.71
N ARG A 126 5.95 -14.08 19.60
CA ARG A 126 6.77 -15.29 19.51
C ARG A 126 8.27 -15.03 19.75
N GLY A 127 8.62 -13.83 20.20
CA GLY A 127 10.00 -13.41 20.46
C GLY A 127 10.85 -13.28 19.20
N LYS A 128 10.24 -12.97 18.05
CA LYS A 128 10.92 -12.71 16.78
C LYS A 128 10.96 -11.21 16.50
N THR A 129 12.09 -10.75 15.99
CA THR A 129 12.25 -9.34 15.58
C THR A 129 11.82 -9.14 14.14
N SER A 130 11.27 -7.97 13.83
CA SER A 130 10.84 -7.66 12.48
C SER A 130 11.12 -6.22 12.05
N ALA A 131 11.14 -6.02 10.72
CA ALA A 131 11.18 -4.70 10.10
C ALA A 131 10.02 -4.51 9.13
N SER A 132 9.45 -3.31 9.13
CA SER A 132 8.55 -2.82 8.09
C SER A 132 9.18 -1.62 7.40
N ILE A 133 9.46 -1.75 6.12
CA ILE A 133 10.10 -0.73 5.30
C ILE A 133 9.06 -0.24 4.29
N ASN A 134 8.57 0.98 4.53
CA ASN A 134 7.58 1.71 3.72
C ASN A 134 6.17 1.11 3.61
N ALA A 135 5.87 -0.03 4.22
CA ALA A 135 4.53 -0.60 4.16
C ALA A 135 3.51 0.23 4.97
N ILE A 136 2.32 0.46 4.41
CA ILE A 136 1.28 1.28 5.04
C ILE A 136 0.59 0.58 6.21
N ILE A 137 0.57 -0.75 6.22
CA ILE A 137 0.16 -1.56 7.37
C ILE A 137 1.44 -1.98 8.08
N HIS A 138 1.56 -1.56 9.33
CA HIS A 138 2.77 -1.75 10.10
C HIS A 138 2.53 -1.93 11.60
N ARG A 139 1.28 -1.95 12.07
CA ARG A 139 0.97 -2.07 13.50
C ARG A 139 1.76 -3.21 14.15
N GLY A 140 2.45 -2.89 15.25
CA GLY A 140 3.24 -3.80 16.09
C GLY A 140 3.34 -3.24 17.51
N HIS A 141 4.10 -3.86 18.41
CA HIS A 141 4.12 -3.44 19.83
C HIS A 141 5.01 -2.23 20.15
N LYS A 142 5.90 -1.81 19.25
CA LYS A 142 6.79 -0.67 19.46
C LYS A 142 6.10 0.63 19.06
N LYS A 143 6.42 1.72 19.76
CA LYS A 143 5.96 3.06 19.40
C LYS A 143 7.07 3.81 18.69
N HIS A 144 6.73 4.44 17.56
CA HIS A 144 7.62 5.19 16.69
C HIS A 144 7.15 6.63 16.58
N ARG A 145 8.09 7.57 16.74
CA ARG A 145 7.78 8.99 16.73
C ARG A 145 7.66 9.49 15.29
N VAL A 146 6.52 10.08 14.96
CA VAL A 146 6.31 10.74 13.67
C VAL A 146 7.04 12.09 13.66
N LYS A 147 7.82 12.31 12.60
CA LYS A 147 8.63 13.52 12.39
C LYS A 147 8.63 13.88 10.91
N LEU A 148 7.65 14.69 10.52
CA LEU A 148 7.52 15.10 9.13
C LEU A 148 8.66 16.02 8.67
N PRO A 149 9.13 15.91 7.42
CA PRO A 149 9.97 16.92 6.77
C PRO A 149 9.29 18.29 6.75
N PHE A 150 10.09 19.37 6.81
CA PHE A 150 9.57 20.75 6.95
C PHE A 150 8.48 21.12 5.94
N LEU A 151 8.66 20.75 4.67
CA LEU A 151 7.66 21.03 3.62
C LEU A 151 6.32 20.35 3.88
N LEU A 152 6.32 19.12 4.43
CA LEU A 152 5.09 18.42 4.81
C LEU A 152 4.48 18.99 6.09
N GLN A 153 5.28 19.48 7.03
CA GLN A 153 4.76 20.24 8.17
C GLN A 153 3.98 21.46 7.70
N VAL A 154 4.53 22.24 6.76
CA VAL A 154 3.84 23.40 6.17
C VAL A 154 2.55 22.98 5.47
N ALA A 155 2.60 21.94 4.62
CA ALA A 155 1.43 21.44 3.88
C ALA A 155 0.29 20.93 4.80
N THR A 156 0.66 20.39 5.96
CA THR A 156 -0.29 19.89 6.97
C THR A 156 -0.61 20.94 8.04
N ARG A 157 -0.19 22.21 7.85
CA ARG A 157 -0.44 23.33 8.78
C ARG A 157 0.11 23.07 10.18
N PHE A 158 1.30 22.47 10.27
CA PHE A 158 2.01 22.12 11.50
C PHE A 158 1.20 21.23 12.44
N GLN A 159 0.40 20.35 11.86
CA GLN A 159 -0.37 19.37 12.59
C GLN A 159 0.57 18.42 13.36
N SER A 160 0.28 18.20 14.64
CA SER A 160 1.00 17.23 15.48
C SER A 160 0.52 15.81 15.21
N TYR A 161 1.40 14.83 15.29
CA TYR A 161 1.07 13.42 15.11
C TYR A 161 1.40 12.67 16.39
N GLU A 162 0.56 11.70 16.73
CA GLU A 162 0.81 10.78 17.84
C GLU A 162 1.86 9.74 17.41
N ASP A 163 2.47 9.08 18.39
CA ASP A 163 3.36 7.96 18.12
C ASP A 163 2.57 6.78 17.55
N ILE A 164 3.13 6.18 16.50
CA ILE A 164 2.48 5.10 15.75
C ILE A 164 3.06 3.75 16.13
N SER A 165 2.24 2.71 16.06
CA SER A 165 2.60 1.34 16.40
C SER A 165 3.37 0.68 15.26
N GLY A 166 4.45 -0.03 15.57
CA GLY A 166 5.37 -0.62 14.59
C GLY A 166 6.09 -1.86 15.12
N PRO A 167 6.77 -2.61 14.22
CA PRO A 167 7.76 -3.61 14.64
C PRO A 167 9.04 -2.94 15.18
N GLU A 168 10.09 -3.71 15.47
CA GLU A 168 11.37 -3.21 16.01
C GLU A 168 12.01 -2.15 15.11
N VAL A 169 11.93 -2.34 13.79
CA VAL A 169 12.41 -1.37 12.81
C VAL A 169 11.26 -0.93 11.91
N LEU A 170 10.95 0.36 11.92
CA LEU A 170 9.92 0.93 11.05
C LEU A 170 10.50 2.11 10.28
N THR A 171 10.28 2.12 8.97
CA THR A 171 10.46 3.31 8.13
C THR A 171 9.21 3.58 7.31
N LEU A 172 8.88 4.86 7.17
CA LEU A 172 7.85 5.36 6.25
C LEU A 172 8.50 6.54 5.53
N GLY A 173 9.43 6.26 4.63
CA GLY A 173 10.39 7.22 4.12
C GLY A 173 11.03 8.03 5.25
N ALA A 174 11.08 9.35 5.07
CA ALA A 174 11.60 10.32 6.03
C ALA A 174 10.52 10.86 6.99
N LEU A 175 9.40 10.15 7.18
CA LEU A 175 8.29 10.61 8.00
C LEU A 175 8.44 10.24 9.49
N LEU A 176 9.42 9.40 9.85
CA LEU A 176 9.65 8.91 11.20
C LEU A 176 11.04 9.28 11.71
N ASP A 177 11.16 9.42 13.03
CA ASP A 177 12.46 9.49 13.69
C ASP A 177 12.98 8.06 13.91
N THR A 178 14.09 7.70 13.24
CA THR A 178 14.74 6.39 13.35
C THR A 178 16.24 6.54 13.48
N ASP A 179 16.89 5.63 14.22
CA ASP A 179 18.35 5.59 14.38
C ASP A 179 19.07 5.35 13.05
N LEU A 180 18.36 4.80 12.06
CA LEU A 180 18.87 4.60 10.70
C LEU A 180 19.06 5.92 9.94
N ASN A 181 18.42 7.02 10.36
CA ASN A 181 18.39 8.29 9.61
C ASN A 181 19.80 8.84 9.31
N GLN A 182 20.78 8.59 10.19
CA GLN A 182 22.16 9.06 9.99
C GLN A 182 22.90 8.30 8.87
N GLN A 183 22.46 7.08 8.58
CA GLN A 183 23.06 6.19 7.58
C GLN A 183 22.32 6.23 6.23
N ILE A 184 21.17 6.92 6.17
CA ILE A 184 20.39 7.07 4.95
C ILE A 184 20.81 8.37 4.25
N PRO A 185 21.32 8.30 3.00
CA PRO A 185 21.69 9.49 2.24
C PRO A 185 20.54 10.48 2.08
N ALA A 186 20.81 11.76 2.33
CA ALA A 186 19.81 12.83 2.25
C ALA A 186 19.11 12.92 0.88
N HIS A 187 19.78 12.51 -0.21
CA HIS A 187 19.20 12.56 -1.55
C HIS A 187 18.02 11.59 -1.76
N LEU A 188 17.99 10.47 -1.03
CA LEU A 188 16.89 9.48 -1.06
C LEU A 188 15.65 9.98 -0.33
N GLN A 189 15.81 10.99 0.55
CA GLN A 189 14.76 11.54 1.40
C GLN A 189 14.14 12.84 0.84
N ARG A 190 14.49 13.22 -0.40
CA ARG A 190 14.04 14.48 -1.02
C ARG A 190 12.58 14.38 -1.46
N ALA A 191 11.91 15.53 -1.51
CA ALA A 191 10.53 15.64 -2.02
C ALA A 191 10.37 15.08 -3.45
N THR A 192 11.37 15.24 -4.31
CA THR A 192 11.40 14.68 -5.68
C THR A 192 11.46 13.15 -5.73
N LYS A 193 11.72 12.52 -4.58
CA LYS A 193 11.77 11.08 -4.35
C LYS A 193 10.69 10.67 -3.36
N MET A 194 9.57 11.39 -3.32
CA MET A 194 8.44 11.11 -2.42
C MET A 194 8.85 10.99 -0.95
N TYR A 195 9.86 11.76 -0.54
CA TYR A 195 10.43 11.70 0.82
C TYR A 195 10.89 10.31 1.25
N GLY A 196 11.32 9.45 0.32
CA GLY A 196 11.79 8.09 0.63
C GLY A 196 10.72 7.00 0.57
N ILE A 197 9.49 7.32 0.16
CA ILE A 197 8.47 6.30 -0.16
C ILE A 197 8.67 5.91 -1.64
N ASN A 198 9.74 5.14 -1.90
CA ASN A 198 10.15 4.65 -3.22
C ASN A 198 11.07 3.43 -3.08
N ASP A 199 11.35 2.75 -4.19
CA ASP A 199 12.13 1.50 -4.20
C ASP A 199 13.59 1.73 -3.77
N GLU A 200 14.24 2.79 -4.26
CA GLU A 200 15.65 3.08 -3.95
C GLU A 200 15.89 3.25 -2.45
N TYR A 201 14.99 3.95 -1.74
CA TYR A 201 15.06 4.09 -0.29
C TYR A 201 14.85 2.74 0.40
N ALA A 202 13.83 1.98 -0.01
CA ALA A 202 13.49 0.70 0.62
C ALA A 202 14.62 -0.33 0.48
N VAL A 203 15.22 -0.39 -0.70
CA VAL A 203 16.41 -1.20 -1.01
C VAL A 203 17.60 -0.76 -0.16
N HIS A 204 17.89 0.55 -0.10
CA HIS A 204 19.00 1.07 0.71
C HIS A 204 18.85 0.68 2.19
N VAL A 205 17.67 0.88 2.77
CA VAL A 205 17.40 0.50 4.18
C VAL A 205 17.53 -1.01 4.38
N THR A 206 17.00 -1.82 3.47
CA THR A 206 17.12 -3.29 3.54
C THR A 206 18.59 -3.72 3.54
N ARG A 207 19.41 -3.13 2.65
CA ARG A 207 20.85 -3.41 2.58
C ARG A 207 21.57 -3.01 3.86
N LEU A 208 21.26 -1.84 4.43
CA LEU A 208 21.83 -1.42 5.73
C LEU A 208 21.52 -2.43 6.84
N LEU A 209 20.30 -2.95 6.90
CA LEU A 209 19.90 -3.93 7.92
C LEU A 209 20.58 -5.30 7.74
N ILE A 210 20.83 -5.72 6.50
CA ILE A 210 21.60 -6.96 6.23
C ILE A 210 23.06 -6.75 6.62
N GLN A 211 23.66 -5.64 6.19
CA GLN A 211 25.09 -5.35 6.37
C GLN A 211 25.47 -5.01 7.82
N SER A 212 24.53 -4.55 8.64
CA SER A 212 24.81 -4.24 10.05
C SER A 212 25.12 -5.47 10.90
N GLY A 213 24.76 -6.67 10.43
CA GLY A 213 24.84 -7.92 11.20
C GLY A 213 23.69 -8.11 12.20
N ASP A 214 22.84 -7.08 12.39
CA ASP A 214 21.69 -7.09 13.29
C ASP A 214 20.36 -7.24 12.51
N GLN A 215 20.37 -8.09 11.48
CA GLN A 215 19.21 -8.30 10.62
C GLN A 215 18.02 -8.88 11.41
N PRO A 216 16.83 -8.25 11.36
CA PRO A 216 15.62 -8.78 11.98
C PRO A 216 15.23 -10.17 11.42
N ASP A 217 14.54 -10.98 12.22
CA ASP A 217 14.07 -12.31 11.80
C ASP A 217 13.17 -12.27 10.54
N PHE A 218 12.41 -11.18 10.38
CA PHE A 218 11.56 -10.91 9.23
C PHE A 218 11.70 -9.46 8.76
N ILE A 219 11.87 -9.24 7.46
CA ILE A 219 11.83 -7.91 6.84
C ILE A 219 10.70 -7.90 5.81
N LEU A 220 9.77 -6.96 5.94
CA LEU A 220 8.87 -6.56 4.85
C LEU A 220 9.45 -5.33 4.16
N CYS A 221 9.79 -5.47 2.88
CA CYS A 221 10.29 -4.42 2.01
C CYS A 221 9.25 -4.11 0.93
N TYR A 222 8.59 -2.96 1.02
CA TYR A 222 7.61 -2.51 0.04
C TYR A 222 8.27 -1.71 -1.09
N LEU A 223 7.98 -2.12 -2.33
CA LEU A 223 8.52 -1.57 -3.58
C LEU A 223 7.37 -0.97 -4.43
N PRO A 224 6.98 0.30 -4.19
CA PRO A 224 5.83 0.94 -4.83
C PRO A 224 6.04 1.41 -6.27
N ASP A 225 7.29 1.58 -6.74
CA ASP A 225 7.53 2.33 -7.99
C ASP A 225 7.05 1.61 -9.26
N ASN A 226 6.91 0.29 -9.20
CA ASN A 226 6.45 -0.51 -10.33
C ASN A 226 5.04 -0.10 -10.76
N ASP A 227 4.09 0.00 -9.82
CA ASP A 227 2.71 0.40 -10.07
C ASP A 227 2.58 1.77 -10.75
N HIS A 228 3.31 2.77 -10.26
CA HIS A 228 3.31 4.11 -10.85
C HIS A 228 3.75 4.12 -12.32
N GLU A 229 4.73 3.31 -12.69
CA GLU A 229 5.19 3.20 -14.08
C GLU A 229 4.22 2.39 -14.94
N VAL A 230 3.60 1.34 -14.39
CA VAL A 230 2.56 0.56 -15.09
C VAL A 230 1.32 1.41 -15.35
N HIS A 231 0.86 2.22 -14.39
CA HIS A 231 -0.26 3.13 -14.56
C HIS A 231 0.00 4.22 -15.62
N ARG A 232 1.22 4.75 -15.69
CA ARG A 232 1.58 5.79 -16.67
C ARG A 232 1.72 5.23 -18.08
N LYS A 233 2.05 3.94 -18.21
CA LYS A 233 2.26 3.25 -19.48
C LYS A 233 1.09 2.31 -19.76
N ASN A 234 1.13 1.63 -20.90
CA ASN A 234 0.18 0.56 -21.15
C ASN A 234 0.60 -0.63 -20.27
N PRO A 235 -0.29 -1.28 -19.50
CA PRO A 235 0.05 -2.46 -18.69
C PRO A 235 0.77 -3.56 -19.48
N ALA A 236 0.51 -3.64 -20.79
CA ALA A 236 1.20 -4.54 -21.72
C ALA A 236 2.67 -4.15 -22.06
N HIS A 237 3.22 -3.09 -21.48
CA HIS A 237 4.61 -2.61 -21.70
C HIS A 237 5.31 -2.30 -20.36
N ALA A 238 5.03 -3.13 -19.34
CA ALA A 238 5.53 -2.98 -17.98
C ALA A 238 6.94 -3.59 -17.77
N GLU A 239 7.56 -4.15 -18.80
CA GLU A 239 8.84 -4.86 -18.71
C GLU A 239 9.94 -3.97 -18.13
N ALA A 240 10.00 -2.71 -18.58
CA ALA A 240 11.00 -1.76 -18.10
C ALA A 240 10.86 -1.42 -16.61
N ALA A 241 9.64 -1.48 -16.06
CA ALA A 241 9.41 -1.28 -14.62
C ALA A 241 9.88 -2.51 -13.85
N LEU A 242 9.51 -3.71 -14.31
CA LEU A 242 9.94 -4.97 -13.71
C LEU A 242 11.46 -5.17 -13.74
N ILE A 243 12.14 -4.75 -14.82
CA ILE A 243 13.60 -4.80 -14.91
C ILE A 243 14.26 -3.94 -13.82
N LYS A 244 13.65 -2.81 -13.43
CA LYS A 244 14.16 -1.98 -12.32
C LYS A 244 13.97 -2.69 -10.98
N VAL A 245 12.81 -3.31 -10.76
CA VAL A 245 12.57 -4.14 -9.56
C VAL A 245 13.62 -5.27 -9.48
N ASP A 246 13.90 -5.95 -10.60
CA ASP A 246 14.93 -6.99 -10.61
C ASP A 246 16.31 -6.43 -10.30
N HIS A 247 16.68 -5.26 -10.83
CA HIS A 247 17.93 -4.58 -10.46
C HIS A 247 18.01 -4.30 -8.95
N HIS A 248 16.91 -3.84 -8.35
CA HIS A 248 16.83 -3.63 -6.90
C HIS A 248 17.00 -4.93 -6.10
N LEU A 249 16.43 -6.04 -6.57
CA LEU A 249 16.67 -7.35 -5.98
C LEU A 249 18.13 -7.79 -6.13
N GLN A 250 18.76 -7.54 -7.28
CA GLN A 250 20.19 -7.79 -7.47
C GLN A 250 21.03 -6.99 -6.47
N GLU A 251 20.72 -5.71 -6.23
CA GLU A 251 21.44 -4.89 -5.25
C GLU A 251 21.40 -5.49 -3.84
N ILE A 252 20.28 -6.10 -3.46
CA ILE A 252 20.12 -6.76 -2.16
C ILE A 252 20.87 -8.09 -2.14
N LEU A 253 20.70 -8.94 -3.16
CA LEU A 253 21.42 -10.22 -3.26
C LEU A 253 22.95 -10.01 -3.30
N ASN A 254 23.42 -8.91 -3.90
CA ASN A 254 24.82 -8.53 -3.96
C ASN A 254 25.39 -8.01 -2.62
N THR A 255 24.58 -7.91 -1.56
CA THR A 255 25.11 -7.63 -0.21
C THR A 255 25.74 -8.84 0.46
N PHE A 256 25.38 -10.04 0.00
CA PHE A 256 25.99 -11.31 0.40
C PHE A 256 27.25 -11.58 -0.46
N SER A 257 28.10 -12.52 -0.06
CA SER A 257 29.30 -12.87 -0.85
C SER A 257 28.93 -13.53 -2.19
N SER A 258 27.80 -14.20 -2.25
CA SER A 258 27.20 -14.76 -3.46
C SER A 258 25.68 -14.89 -3.31
N TRP A 259 24.97 -15.01 -4.43
CA TRP A 259 23.52 -15.24 -4.39
C TRP A 259 23.16 -16.62 -3.82
N ASP A 260 24.04 -17.62 -3.97
CA ASP A 260 23.85 -18.94 -3.36
C ASP A 260 23.96 -18.85 -1.83
N GLU A 261 24.93 -18.09 -1.29
CA GLU A 261 25.01 -17.79 0.15
C GLU A 261 23.75 -17.02 0.62
N ALA A 262 23.29 -16.04 -0.16
CA ALA A 262 22.10 -15.26 0.18
C ALA A 262 20.89 -16.16 0.48
N ILE A 263 20.63 -17.16 -0.37
CA ILE A 263 19.52 -18.10 -0.18
C ILE A 263 19.82 -19.19 0.85
N GLU A 264 21.08 -19.41 1.23
CA GLU A 264 21.47 -20.26 2.36
C GLU A 264 21.18 -19.57 3.69
N GLU A 265 21.40 -18.26 3.79
CA GLU A 265 21.17 -17.47 4.99
C GLU A 265 19.72 -16.97 5.14
N CYS A 266 19.08 -16.62 4.02
CA CYS A 266 17.76 -16.01 3.98
C CYS A 266 16.75 -16.82 3.14
N VAL A 267 15.48 -16.71 3.50
CA VAL A 267 14.35 -17.06 2.64
C VAL A 267 13.84 -15.77 2.02
N PHE A 268 13.84 -15.70 0.69
CA PHE A 268 13.28 -14.58 -0.05
C PHE A 268 11.88 -14.93 -0.55
N ILE A 269 10.93 -14.03 -0.30
CA ILE A 269 9.55 -14.12 -0.78
C ILE A 269 9.32 -12.88 -1.64
N VAL A 270 8.88 -13.05 -2.89
CA VAL A 270 8.48 -11.94 -3.76
C VAL A 270 7.01 -12.13 -4.09
N ILE A 271 6.19 -11.14 -3.78
CA ILE A 271 4.74 -11.17 -4.00
C ILE A 271 4.23 -9.84 -4.56
N SER A 272 3.02 -9.89 -5.12
CA SER A 272 2.25 -8.73 -5.54
C SER A 272 1.05 -8.53 -4.63
N ASP A 273 0.59 -7.29 -4.50
CA ASP A 273 -0.67 -6.94 -3.87
C ASP A 273 -1.86 -7.17 -4.83
N HIS A 274 -1.77 -6.67 -6.06
CA HIS A 274 -2.77 -6.81 -7.11
C HIS A 274 -2.14 -6.79 -8.50
N GLY A 275 -2.97 -6.99 -9.53
CA GLY A 275 -2.59 -6.82 -10.94
C GLY A 275 -3.37 -5.67 -11.57
N GLN A 276 -2.92 -5.21 -12.75
CA GLN A 276 -3.59 -4.15 -13.49
C GLN A 276 -4.30 -4.68 -14.74
N THR A 277 -5.27 -3.91 -15.23
CA THR A 277 -5.91 -4.18 -16.53
C THR A 277 -6.09 -2.90 -17.30
N ARG A 278 -6.18 -3.02 -18.64
CA ARG A 278 -6.33 -1.87 -19.52
C ARG A 278 -7.75 -1.32 -19.43
N ILE A 279 -7.86 -0.06 -18.98
CA ILE A 279 -9.07 0.74 -19.13
C ILE A 279 -8.98 1.59 -20.40
N GLY A 280 -10.12 1.82 -21.07
CA GLY A 280 -10.16 2.72 -22.22
C GLY A 280 -10.03 4.19 -21.81
N LYS A 281 -9.63 5.05 -22.76
CA LYS A 281 -9.35 6.48 -22.47
C LYS A 281 -10.61 7.37 -22.49
N SER A 282 -11.66 6.94 -23.19
CA SER A 282 -12.89 7.71 -23.32
C SER A 282 -13.70 7.61 -22.03
N ARG A 283 -13.73 8.69 -21.25
CA ARG A 283 -14.55 8.75 -20.02
C ARG A 283 -16.02 8.43 -20.30
N ARG A 284 -16.54 8.83 -21.46
CA ARG A 284 -17.93 8.60 -21.84
C ARG A 284 -18.23 7.13 -22.14
N GLU A 285 -17.26 6.40 -22.70
CA GLU A 285 -17.47 5.01 -23.13
C GLU A 285 -17.11 3.99 -22.04
N PHE A 286 -16.15 4.32 -21.17
CA PHE A 286 -15.56 3.35 -20.24
C PHE A 286 -15.80 3.67 -18.77
N ASN A 287 -16.41 4.82 -18.44
CA ASN A 287 -16.76 5.14 -17.06
C ASN A 287 -18.27 5.19 -16.88
N ILE A 288 -18.73 4.71 -15.73
CA ILE A 288 -20.08 4.95 -15.22
C ILE A 288 -20.03 6.25 -14.43
N ASP A 289 -20.75 7.27 -14.89
CA ASP A 289 -20.86 8.54 -14.18
C ASP A 289 -21.94 8.43 -13.10
N LEU A 290 -21.51 8.22 -11.86
CA LEU A 290 -22.42 8.09 -10.73
C LEU A 290 -23.16 9.40 -10.41
N ASP A 291 -22.60 10.56 -10.75
CA ASP A 291 -23.27 11.84 -10.52
C ASP A 291 -24.49 11.98 -11.43
N VAL A 292 -24.36 11.52 -12.69
CA VAL A 292 -25.46 11.46 -13.64
C VAL A 292 -26.46 10.34 -13.29
N LEU A 293 -25.96 9.15 -12.96
CA LEU A 293 -26.81 7.99 -12.68
C LEU A 293 -27.67 8.21 -11.43
N LEU A 294 -27.10 8.86 -10.39
CA LEU A 294 -27.73 9.08 -9.10
C LEU A 294 -28.27 10.50 -8.92
N HIS A 295 -28.41 11.30 -9.98
CA HIS A 295 -28.89 12.70 -9.91
C HIS A 295 -30.25 12.89 -9.24
N SER A 296 -31.06 11.83 -9.13
CA SER A 296 -32.36 11.86 -8.43
C SER A 296 -32.24 11.80 -6.91
N PHE A 297 -31.03 11.55 -6.39
CA PHE A 297 -30.71 11.50 -4.96
C PHE A 297 -29.82 12.68 -4.58
N SER A 298 -30.02 13.23 -3.38
CA SER A 298 -29.09 14.20 -2.82
C SER A 298 -27.79 13.50 -2.38
N MET A 299 -26.72 13.65 -3.16
CA MET A 299 -25.42 13.05 -2.86
C MET A 299 -24.58 13.98 -1.98
N VAL A 300 -23.82 13.41 -1.04
CA VAL A 300 -22.84 14.17 -0.25
C VAL A 300 -21.69 14.62 -1.14
N GLU A 301 -21.48 15.92 -1.25
CA GLU A 301 -20.29 16.43 -1.92
C GLU A 301 -19.04 16.29 -1.03
N LEU A 302 -17.88 16.14 -1.68
CA LEU A 302 -16.60 16.04 -0.99
C LEU A 302 -16.32 17.30 -0.16
N GLY A 303 -16.21 17.12 1.15
CA GLY A 303 -15.98 18.21 2.13
C GLY A 303 -17.24 18.65 2.88
N GLU A 304 -18.42 18.17 2.48
CA GLU A 304 -19.66 18.44 3.17
C GLU A 304 -19.94 17.43 4.31
N GLN A 305 -20.79 17.85 5.25
CA GLN A 305 -21.30 16.98 6.30
C GLN A 305 -22.53 16.22 5.78
N PRO A 306 -22.65 14.91 6.03
CA PRO A 306 -23.71 14.06 5.48
C PRO A 306 -25.10 14.26 6.12
N ASN A 307 -25.39 15.43 6.70
CA ASN A 307 -26.54 15.60 7.61
C ASN A 307 -27.92 15.63 6.93
N HIS A 308 -28.02 16.11 5.69
CA HIS A 308 -29.30 16.27 4.98
C HIS A 308 -29.35 15.53 3.64
N HIS A 309 -28.32 14.73 3.36
CA HIS A 309 -28.15 14.03 2.09
C HIS A 309 -28.86 12.67 2.12
N ASP A 310 -29.08 12.14 0.93
CA ASP A 310 -29.64 10.81 0.73
C ASP A 310 -28.54 9.75 0.67
N VAL A 311 -27.43 10.03 0.01
CA VAL A 311 -26.41 9.02 -0.29
C VAL A 311 -24.97 9.53 -0.16
N VAL A 312 -24.07 8.69 0.35
CA VAL A 312 -22.62 8.89 0.26
C VAL A 312 -22.04 7.92 -0.77
N VAL A 313 -21.25 8.43 -1.71
CA VAL A 313 -20.53 7.61 -2.69
C VAL A 313 -19.04 7.67 -2.37
N CYS A 314 -18.42 6.50 -2.20
CA CYS A 314 -17.01 6.34 -1.93
C CYS A 314 -16.36 5.53 -3.06
N ASN A 315 -15.76 6.25 -4.01
CA ASN A 315 -15.15 5.68 -5.21
C ASN A 315 -13.79 5.03 -4.89
N ASN A 316 -13.67 3.74 -5.20
CA ASN A 316 -12.47 2.90 -5.14
C ASN A 316 -12.15 2.37 -6.55
N GLU A 317 -12.10 3.31 -7.49
CA GLU A 317 -11.80 3.11 -8.90
C GLU A 317 -12.79 2.20 -9.63
N ARG A 318 -12.46 0.91 -9.78
CA ARG A 318 -13.31 -0.09 -10.47
C ARG A 318 -14.43 -0.63 -9.58
N SER A 319 -14.54 -0.12 -8.36
CA SER A 319 -15.62 -0.40 -7.42
C SER A 319 -15.98 0.88 -6.68
N ALA A 320 -17.21 0.96 -6.18
CA ALA A 320 -17.62 2.06 -5.32
C ALA A 320 -18.50 1.53 -4.19
N TYR A 321 -18.32 2.09 -2.99
CA TYR A 321 -19.28 1.91 -1.91
C TYR A 321 -20.34 3.00 -2.01
N VAL A 322 -21.60 2.59 -2.00
CA VAL A 322 -22.74 3.50 -2.05
C VAL A 322 -23.55 3.30 -0.76
N TYR A 323 -23.55 4.30 0.11
CA TYR A 323 -24.18 4.24 1.42
C TYR A 323 -25.50 4.99 1.40
N PRO A 324 -26.65 4.32 1.49
CA PRO A 324 -27.91 5.00 1.74
C PRO A 324 -27.90 5.56 3.18
N LEU A 325 -28.12 6.86 3.32
CA LEU A 325 -28.20 7.52 4.63
C LEU A 325 -29.60 7.40 5.26
N LYS A 326 -30.58 6.92 4.50
CA LYS A 326 -31.97 6.72 4.89
C LYS A 326 -32.41 5.30 4.46
N PRO A 327 -33.05 4.50 5.32
CA PRO A 327 -33.48 3.15 4.93
C PRO A 327 -34.49 3.14 3.78
N GLU A 328 -35.31 4.19 3.65
CA GLU A 328 -36.41 4.22 2.69
C GLU A 328 -35.95 4.35 1.23
N ILE A 329 -34.72 4.81 1.00
CA ILE A 329 -34.16 5.01 -0.34
C ILE A 329 -33.34 3.79 -0.83
N GLU A 330 -32.98 2.85 0.06
CA GLU A 330 -32.06 1.76 -0.27
C GLU A 330 -32.54 0.94 -1.46
N LYS A 331 -33.81 0.54 -1.45
CA LYS A 331 -34.40 -0.21 -2.56
C LYS A 331 -34.37 0.58 -3.87
N GLN A 332 -34.71 1.88 -3.82
CA GLN A 332 -34.72 2.74 -5.01
C GLN A 332 -33.30 2.91 -5.58
N LEU A 333 -32.30 2.98 -4.71
CA LEU A 333 -30.89 3.09 -5.08
C LEU A 333 -30.39 1.81 -5.76
N ILE A 334 -30.72 0.64 -5.20
CA ILE A 334 -30.39 -0.67 -5.81
C ILE A 334 -31.06 -0.80 -7.18
N ASP A 335 -32.36 -0.52 -7.28
CA ASP A 335 -33.11 -0.58 -8.54
C ASP A 335 -32.50 0.35 -9.60
N LYS A 336 -32.00 1.53 -9.20
CA LYS A 336 -31.35 2.49 -10.09
C LYS A 336 -29.97 2.03 -10.56
N LEU A 337 -29.17 1.44 -9.67
CA LEU A 337 -27.82 0.94 -9.97
C LEU A 337 -27.85 -0.35 -10.80
N ALA A 338 -28.88 -1.18 -10.62
CA ALA A 338 -29.06 -2.43 -11.35
C ALA A 338 -29.72 -2.24 -12.73
N ALA A 339 -30.25 -1.06 -13.02
CA ALA A 339 -30.76 -0.75 -14.35
C ALA A 339 -29.59 -0.73 -15.33
N ASP A 340 -29.63 -1.59 -16.36
CA ASP A 340 -28.68 -1.54 -17.47
C ASP A 340 -28.67 -0.12 -18.05
N SER A 341 -27.53 0.55 -17.93
CA SER A 341 -27.29 1.93 -18.38
C SER A 341 -26.96 2.00 -19.86
#